data_AF-A0A6B3SH86-F1
#
_entry.id   AF-A0A6B3SH86-F1
#
_cell.length_a   1.000
_cell.length_b   1.000
_cell.length_c   1.000
_cell.angle_alpha   90.00
_cell.angle_beta   90.00
_cell.angle_gamma   90.00
#
_symmetry.space_group_name_H-M   'P 1'
#
loop_
_entity.id
_entity.type
_entity.pdbx_description
1 polymer ?
#
loop_
_entity_poly.entity_id
_entity_poly.type
_entity_poly.pdbx_seq_one_letter_code
_entity_poly.pdbx_strand_id
1 'polypeptide(L)'
;MTTPVQEAACSTILDTPLTYAVTMTIAEWQEQFRPVTNHLVPGADFNGTAFETYGVELKHVLAISVAEPNRVWTALSTDHGIAITNGMAWVNRLLYFVTELPAQANVNYDIHDHDDDEQCSQCEAVLDGDGWNGKCGHCADAEDNKMEGLALAKAHGLSWYRVGDVYTLDKAGKPIPAHNLDKWFISAQDGTPAADGIADLPFSNSEDEARDLAIQYAYTLQSTKVTSA
;
A
#
# COMPACT_ATOMS: atom_id res chain seq x y z
N MET A 1 -30.72 31.62 -61.15
CA MET A 1 -29.47 32.17 -60.58
C MET A 1 -29.54 31.91 -59.09
N THR A 2 -28.97 30.79 -58.65
CA THR A 2 -28.96 30.30 -57.27
C THR A 2 -27.70 30.80 -56.57
N THR A 3 -27.88 31.65 -55.56
CA THR A 3 -26.81 32.04 -54.63
C THR A 3 -26.43 30.86 -53.75
N PRO A 4 -25.13 30.57 -53.53
CA PRO A 4 -24.71 29.55 -52.59
C PRO A 4 -24.82 30.07 -51.15
N VAL A 5 -25.34 29.21 -50.27
CA VAL A 5 -25.28 29.39 -48.82
C VAL A 5 -23.85 29.12 -48.39
N GLN A 6 -23.17 30.14 -47.86
CA GLN A 6 -21.83 30.00 -47.32
C GLN A 6 -21.95 29.43 -45.90
N GLU A 7 -21.56 28.18 -45.73
CA GLU A 7 -21.41 27.53 -44.43
C GLU A 7 -20.46 28.34 -43.56
N ALA A 8 -20.99 28.97 -42.52
CA ALA A 8 -20.18 29.50 -41.43
C ALA A 8 -19.72 28.30 -40.59
N ALA A 9 -18.46 27.91 -40.77
CA ALA A 9 -17.82 26.92 -39.93
C ALA A 9 -17.89 27.34 -38.45
N CYS A 10 -18.57 26.54 -37.65
CA CYS A 10 -18.53 26.60 -36.19
C CYS A 10 -17.12 26.16 -35.74
N SER A 11 -16.23 27.14 -35.55
CA SER A 11 -14.83 26.93 -35.19
C SER A 11 -14.51 27.63 -33.86
N THR A 12 -15.17 27.22 -32.77
CA THR A 12 -14.81 27.73 -31.43
C THR A 12 -15.22 26.77 -30.29
N ILE A 13 -14.84 25.49 -30.38
CA ILE A 13 -15.02 24.53 -29.26
C ILE A 13 -13.73 23.75 -28.95
N LEU A 14 -12.54 24.37 -29.08
CA LEU A 14 -11.28 23.71 -28.71
C LEU A 14 -10.31 24.58 -27.89
N ASP A 15 -10.82 25.59 -27.17
CA ASP A 15 -9.99 26.40 -26.26
C ASP A 15 -10.35 26.16 -24.78
N THR A 16 -10.84 24.98 -24.41
CA THR A 16 -10.89 24.63 -22.97
C THR A 16 -9.47 24.21 -22.58
N PRO A 17 -8.76 24.97 -21.72
CA PRO A 17 -7.44 24.56 -21.26
C PRO A 17 -7.57 23.20 -20.59
N LEU A 18 -6.75 22.24 -21.02
CA LEU A 18 -6.67 20.93 -20.40
C LEU A 18 -6.36 21.12 -18.92
N THR A 19 -7.27 20.68 -18.06
CA THR A 19 -7.02 20.57 -16.63
C THR A 19 -6.04 19.43 -16.42
N TYR A 20 -4.87 19.73 -15.85
CA TYR A 20 -3.92 18.72 -15.40
C TYR A 20 -3.95 18.65 -13.87
N ALA A 21 -3.77 17.44 -13.33
CA ALA A 21 -3.77 17.18 -11.90
C ALA A 21 -2.34 17.15 -11.36
N VAL A 22 -2.08 17.91 -10.31
CA VAL A 22 -0.82 17.92 -9.56
C VAL A 22 -1.07 17.28 -8.21
N THR A 23 -0.32 16.22 -7.91
CA THR A 23 -0.25 15.63 -6.57
C THR A 23 0.97 16.17 -5.85
N MET A 24 0.83 16.55 -4.58
CA MET A 24 1.93 17.06 -3.73
C MET A 24 1.61 16.80 -2.25
N THR A 25 2.62 16.92 -1.38
CA THR A 25 2.40 16.77 0.07
C THR A 25 1.91 18.07 0.72
N ILE A 26 1.34 17.99 1.93
CA ILE A 26 0.97 19.18 2.71
C ILE A 26 2.19 20.08 2.96
N ALA A 27 3.37 19.51 3.18
CA ALA A 27 4.59 20.28 3.40
C ALA A 27 4.99 21.08 2.14
N GLU A 28 4.96 20.44 0.97
CA GLU A 28 5.21 21.11 -0.32
C GLU A 28 4.18 22.20 -0.59
N TRP A 29 2.91 21.94 -0.30
CA TRP A 29 1.84 22.94 -0.42
C TRP A 29 2.08 24.14 0.52
N GLN A 30 2.49 23.90 1.76
CA GLN A 30 2.80 24.96 2.72
C GLN A 30 3.96 25.83 2.25
N GLU A 31 5.04 25.21 1.75
CA GLU A 31 6.20 25.94 1.22
C GLU A 31 5.83 26.75 -0.03
N GLN A 32 5.07 26.14 -0.93
CA GLN A 32 4.72 26.74 -2.22
C GLN A 32 3.68 27.87 -2.08
N PHE A 33 2.62 27.69 -1.30
CA PHE A 33 1.48 28.60 -1.30
C PHE A 33 1.41 29.48 -0.05
N ARG A 34 2.07 29.09 1.05
CA ARG A 34 2.18 29.84 2.30
C ARG A 34 0.82 30.21 2.89
N PRO A 35 0.18 29.28 3.62
CA PRO A 35 -1.09 29.52 4.27
C PRO A 35 -0.99 30.68 5.27
N VAL A 36 -1.94 31.60 5.18
CA VAL A 36 -2.00 32.80 6.02
C VAL A 36 -2.52 32.41 7.40
N THR A 37 -1.87 32.93 8.44
CA THR A 37 -2.33 32.76 9.83
C THR A 37 -3.74 33.33 10.01
N ASN A 38 -4.61 32.55 10.63
CA ASN A 38 -5.93 32.96 11.06
C ASN A 38 -5.82 34.00 12.18
N HIS A 39 -6.03 35.26 11.82
CA HIS A 39 -5.98 36.39 12.74
C HIS A 39 -7.26 36.55 13.58
N LEU A 40 -8.32 35.79 13.28
CA LEU A 40 -9.61 35.84 13.99
C LEU A 40 -9.59 34.93 15.23
N VAL A 41 -8.88 33.81 15.15
CA VAL A 41 -8.77 32.82 16.23
C VAL A 41 -7.29 32.48 16.49
N PRO A 42 -6.69 32.97 17.59
CA PRO A 42 -5.33 32.62 17.95
C PRO A 42 -5.19 31.11 18.20
N GLY A 43 -4.21 30.47 17.57
CA GLY A 43 -3.94 29.04 17.76
C GLY A 43 -5.01 28.13 17.13
N ALA A 44 -5.65 28.58 16.05
CA ALA A 44 -6.51 27.72 15.22
C ALA A 44 -5.76 26.46 14.73
N ASP A 45 -6.52 25.49 14.20
CA ASP A 45 -5.95 24.25 13.67
C ASP A 45 -4.96 24.50 12.52
N PHE A 46 -4.20 23.45 12.16
CA PHE A 46 -3.14 23.52 11.13
C PHE A 46 -2.12 24.63 11.42
N ASN A 47 -1.52 24.60 12.60
CA ASN A 47 -0.53 25.59 13.06
C ASN A 47 -1.04 27.04 12.98
N GLY A 48 -2.33 27.25 13.27
CA GLY A 48 -2.95 28.56 13.28
C GLY A 48 -3.36 29.09 11.91
N THR A 49 -3.44 28.27 10.87
CA THR A 49 -3.73 28.71 9.49
C THR A 49 -5.12 28.33 8.99
N ALA A 50 -5.82 27.44 9.69
CA ALA A 50 -7.16 27.02 9.32
C ALA A 50 -8.23 28.07 9.69
N PHE A 51 -9.24 28.19 8.84
CA PHE A 51 -10.45 28.99 9.05
C PHE A 51 -11.68 28.08 9.10
N GLU A 52 -12.57 28.34 10.06
CA GLU A 52 -13.79 27.56 10.24
C GLU A 52 -14.81 27.73 9.11
N THR A 53 -15.66 26.71 8.95
CA THR A 53 -16.64 26.63 7.85
C THR A 53 -17.95 27.36 8.13
N TYR A 54 -18.00 28.16 9.19
CA TYR A 54 -19.16 28.92 9.64
C TYR A 54 -18.75 30.25 10.29
N GLY A 55 -19.76 31.04 10.69
CA GLY A 55 -19.54 32.23 11.52
C GLY A 55 -18.77 33.36 10.83
N VAL A 56 -17.91 34.05 11.58
CA VAL A 56 -17.14 35.21 11.11
C VAL A 56 -15.97 34.81 10.22
N GLU A 57 -15.40 33.63 10.45
CA GLU A 57 -14.30 33.08 9.65
C GLU A 57 -14.77 32.74 8.23
N LEU A 58 -15.91 32.04 8.09
CA LEU A 58 -16.50 31.79 6.78
C LEU A 58 -16.79 33.09 6.02
N LYS A 59 -17.27 34.15 6.69
CA LYS A 59 -17.51 35.45 6.03
C LYS A 59 -16.21 36.06 5.50
N HIS A 60 -15.12 35.92 6.23
CA HIS A 60 -13.80 36.37 5.80
C HIS A 60 -13.33 35.58 4.56
N VAL A 61 -13.40 34.25 4.61
CA VAL A 61 -13.03 33.38 3.48
C VAL A 61 -13.91 33.66 2.26
N LEU A 62 -15.22 33.87 2.43
CA LEU A 62 -16.14 34.21 1.35
C LEU A 62 -15.77 35.53 0.66
N ALA A 63 -15.42 36.56 1.43
CA ALA A 63 -15.01 37.84 0.87
C ALA A 63 -13.76 37.69 -0.01
N ILE A 64 -12.80 36.88 0.41
CA ILE A 64 -11.59 36.58 -0.37
C ILE A 64 -11.94 35.72 -1.58
N SER A 65 -12.81 34.72 -1.45
CA SER A 65 -13.21 33.86 -2.59
C SER A 65 -13.84 34.64 -3.75
N VAL A 66 -14.52 35.75 -3.43
CA VAL A 66 -15.13 36.63 -4.43
C VAL A 66 -14.08 37.51 -5.12
N ALA A 67 -13.09 38.00 -4.37
CA ALA A 67 -12.06 38.89 -4.90
C ALA A 67 -10.90 38.14 -5.58
N GLU A 68 -10.48 37.02 -5.00
CA GLU A 68 -9.27 36.26 -5.32
C GLU A 68 -9.52 34.75 -5.12
N PRO A 69 -10.40 34.11 -5.94
CA PRO A 69 -10.85 32.73 -5.74
C PRO A 69 -9.72 31.71 -5.63
N ASN A 70 -8.62 31.90 -6.38
CA ASN A 70 -7.50 30.97 -6.42
C ASN A 70 -6.64 30.98 -5.14
N ARG A 71 -6.89 31.89 -4.20
CA ARG A 71 -6.22 31.92 -2.89
C ARG A 71 -6.97 31.13 -1.83
N VAL A 72 -8.18 30.68 -2.11
CA VAL A 72 -8.99 29.89 -1.18
C VAL A 72 -8.78 28.41 -1.46
N TRP A 73 -8.64 27.64 -0.39
CA TRP A 73 -8.48 26.19 -0.43
C TRP A 73 -9.42 25.55 0.58
N THR A 74 -9.84 24.32 0.31
CA THR A 74 -10.72 23.57 1.20
C THR A 74 -10.08 22.26 1.62
N ALA A 75 -10.05 21.99 2.93
CA ALA A 75 -9.78 20.65 3.46
C ALA A 75 -11.03 19.77 3.33
N LEU A 76 -10.88 18.62 2.71
CA LEU A 76 -11.91 17.61 2.53
C LEU A 76 -11.58 16.37 3.37
N SER A 77 -12.62 15.67 3.83
CA SER A 77 -12.43 14.31 4.36
C SER A 77 -12.48 13.32 3.19
N THR A 78 -11.48 12.46 3.10
CA THR A 78 -11.41 11.34 2.13
C THR A 78 -11.30 10.02 2.88
N ASP A 79 -11.40 8.90 2.15
CA ASP A 79 -11.17 7.57 2.73
C ASP A 79 -9.70 7.37 3.15
N HIS A 80 -8.79 8.22 2.64
CA HIS A 80 -7.34 8.18 2.90
C HIS A 80 -6.87 9.30 3.85
N GLY A 81 -7.78 10.03 4.50
CA GLY A 81 -7.44 11.10 5.44
C GLY A 81 -7.93 12.47 5.00
N ILE A 82 -7.11 13.51 5.22
CA ILE A 82 -7.44 14.89 4.83
C ILE A 82 -6.77 15.19 3.50
N ALA A 83 -7.57 15.63 2.51
CA ALA A 83 -7.06 16.18 1.26
C ALA A 83 -7.32 17.69 1.20
N ILE A 84 -6.37 18.47 0.68
CA ILE A 84 -6.57 19.90 0.42
C ILE A 84 -6.77 20.11 -1.09
N THR A 85 -7.81 20.85 -1.47
CA THR A 85 -8.08 21.19 -2.87
C THR A 85 -8.24 22.69 -3.08
N ASN A 86 -7.94 23.16 -4.28
CA ASN A 86 -8.11 24.57 -4.63
C ASN A 86 -9.59 24.94 -4.79
N GLY A 87 -9.93 26.13 -4.31
CA GLY A 87 -11.28 26.68 -4.39
C GLY A 87 -12.12 26.39 -3.15
N MET A 88 -13.35 26.89 -3.20
CA MET A 88 -14.35 26.77 -2.13
C MET A 88 -15.28 25.58 -2.39
N ALA A 89 -15.32 24.59 -1.49
CA ALA A 89 -16.29 23.51 -1.55
C ALA A 89 -17.52 23.76 -0.65
N TRP A 90 -18.73 23.59 -1.21
CA TRP A 90 -19.98 23.75 -0.45
C TRP A 90 -20.43 22.49 0.29
N VAL A 91 -19.77 21.36 0.07
CA VAL A 91 -20.03 20.07 0.72
C VAL A 91 -18.69 19.40 0.99
N ASN A 92 -18.68 18.45 1.94
CA ASN A 92 -17.47 17.76 2.39
C ASN A 92 -16.32 18.73 2.74
N ARG A 93 -16.60 19.76 3.54
CA ARG A 93 -15.62 20.78 3.96
C ARG A 93 -15.33 20.67 5.44
N LEU A 94 -14.10 20.32 5.79
CA LEU A 94 -13.65 20.31 7.17
C LEU A 94 -13.26 21.72 7.61
N LEU A 95 -12.39 22.37 6.83
CA LEU A 95 -11.80 23.68 7.10
C LEU A 95 -11.50 24.40 5.78
N TYR A 96 -11.27 25.71 5.85
CA TYR A 96 -10.74 26.49 4.73
C TYR A 96 -9.35 27.03 5.03
N PHE A 97 -8.60 27.32 3.97
CA PHE A 97 -7.34 28.04 4.04
C PHE A 97 -7.35 29.22 3.08
N VAL A 98 -6.59 30.26 3.44
CA VAL A 98 -6.24 31.37 2.57
C VAL A 98 -4.74 31.36 2.40
N THR A 99 -4.23 31.40 1.17
CA THR A 99 -2.78 31.38 0.90
C THR A 99 -2.27 32.75 0.47
N GLU A 100 -0.97 33.02 0.67
CA GLU A 100 -0.33 34.25 0.15
C GLU A 100 -0.27 34.22 -1.38
N LEU A 101 0.07 33.06 -1.94
CA LEU A 101 0.20 32.86 -3.38
C LEU A 101 -1.02 32.11 -3.93
N PRO A 102 -1.59 32.55 -5.07
CA PRO A 102 -2.75 31.89 -5.66
C PRO A 102 -2.36 30.57 -6.34
N ALA A 103 -3.27 29.61 -6.38
CA ALA A 103 -3.20 28.46 -7.26
C ALA A 103 -3.16 28.88 -8.73
N GLN A 104 -2.53 28.03 -9.55
CA GLN A 104 -2.58 28.20 -10.99
C GLN A 104 -3.99 27.90 -11.51
N ALA A 105 -4.46 28.72 -12.45
CA ALA A 105 -5.74 28.46 -13.10
C ALA A 105 -5.68 27.15 -13.89
N ASN A 106 -6.77 26.37 -13.84
CA ASN A 106 -6.92 25.09 -14.55
C ASN A 106 -5.95 23.99 -14.09
N VAL A 107 -5.48 24.04 -12.84
CA VAL A 107 -4.73 22.96 -12.21
C VAL A 107 -5.56 22.39 -11.07
N ASN A 108 -5.74 21.07 -11.05
CA ASN A 108 -6.38 20.38 -9.93
C ASN A 108 -5.28 19.91 -8.98
N TYR A 109 -5.25 20.47 -7.78
CA TYR A 109 -4.30 20.07 -6.75
C TYR A 109 -4.94 18.99 -5.87
N ASP A 110 -4.21 17.90 -5.69
CA ASP A 110 -4.53 16.83 -4.76
C ASP A 110 -3.40 16.74 -3.74
N ILE A 111 -3.67 17.21 -2.52
CA ILE A 111 -2.65 17.44 -1.50
C ILE A 111 -2.87 16.48 -0.33
N HIS A 112 -1.91 15.61 -0.06
CA HIS A 112 -2.00 14.55 0.96
C HIS A 112 -1.04 14.77 2.13
N ASP A 113 -1.40 14.23 3.30
CA ASP A 113 -0.63 14.35 4.55
C ASP A 113 0.61 13.45 4.59
N HIS A 114 0.64 12.41 3.76
CA HIS A 114 1.74 11.46 3.71
C HIS A 114 2.86 11.94 2.78
N ASP A 115 4.08 12.01 3.31
CA ASP A 115 5.26 11.79 2.49
C ASP A 115 5.19 10.32 2.05
N ASP A 116 5.24 10.05 0.74
CA ASP A 116 5.18 8.70 0.13
C ASP A 116 6.41 7.82 0.48
N ASP A 117 6.98 7.95 1.68
CA ASP A 117 8.26 7.38 2.10
C ASP A 117 8.11 6.27 3.15
N GLU A 118 6.90 5.87 3.55
CA GLU A 118 6.73 4.72 4.43
C GLU A 118 7.18 3.43 3.72
N GLN A 119 8.33 2.91 4.12
CA GLN A 119 8.90 1.70 3.57
C GLN A 119 8.39 0.46 4.31
N CYS A 120 8.09 -0.59 3.56
CA CYS A 120 7.78 -1.91 4.07
C CYS A 120 8.92 -2.41 4.96
N SER A 121 8.60 -2.79 6.20
CA SER A 121 9.57 -3.22 7.20
C SER A 121 10.33 -4.50 6.84
N GLN A 122 9.98 -5.15 5.73
CA GLN A 122 10.47 -6.47 5.36
C GLN A 122 11.09 -6.55 3.96
N CYS A 123 10.76 -5.62 3.04
CA CYS A 123 11.26 -5.71 1.66
C CYS A 123 11.62 -4.36 1.01
N GLU A 124 11.69 -3.27 1.79
CA GLU A 124 12.09 -1.92 1.32
C GLU A 124 11.18 -1.32 0.23
N ALA A 125 10.05 -1.97 -0.10
CA ALA A 125 9.06 -1.43 -1.02
C ALA A 125 8.34 -0.24 -0.37
N VAL A 126 8.08 0.81 -1.14
CA VAL A 126 7.22 1.92 -0.72
C VAL A 126 5.80 1.39 -0.50
N LEU A 127 5.21 1.69 0.66
CA LEU A 127 3.83 1.34 0.99
C LEU A 127 2.90 2.34 0.30
N ASP A 128 2.06 1.88 -0.63
CA ASP A 128 1.10 2.69 -1.38
C ASP A 128 -0.25 2.84 -0.64
N GLY A 129 -0.20 3.01 0.68
CA GLY A 129 -1.39 3.19 1.53
C GLY A 129 -2.22 1.92 1.75
N ASP A 130 -1.82 0.78 1.20
CA ASP A 130 -2.40 -0.55 1.44
C ASP A 130 -1.70 -1.32 2.58
N GLY A 131 -0.66 -0.72 3.15
CA GLY A 131 0.20 -1.34 4.15
C GLY A 131 -0.56 -1.66 5.44
N TRP A 132 -0.64 -2.94 5.81
CA TRP A 132 -1.18 -3.36 7.10
C TRP A 132 -0.04 -3.64 8.08
N ASN A 133 -0.05 -2.95 9.23
CA ASN A 133 0.94 -3.13 10.30
C ASN A 133 2.42 -2.99 9.82
N GLY A 134 2.68 -2.07 8.89
CA GLY A 134 4.02 -1.80 8.34
C GLY A 134 4.52 -2.77 7.26
N LYS A 135 3.65 -3.64 6.74
CA LYS A 135 3.96 -4.59 5.64
C LYS A 135 3.13 -4.28 4.41
N CYS A 136 3.75 -4.39 3.22
CA CYS A 136 3.05 -4.29 1.94
C CYS A 136 2.18 -5.53 1.69
N GLY A 137 1.21 -5.42 0.78
CA GLY A 137 0.33 -6.53 0.38
C GLY A 137 1.10 -7.81 -0.02
N HIS A 138 2.24 -7.66 -0.72
CA HIS A 138 3.09 -8.80 -1.08
C HIS A 138 3.67 -9.55 0.14
N CYS A 139 4.10 -8.83 1.17
CA CYS A 139 4.65 -9.44 2.39
C CYS A 139 3.55 -9.99 3.30
N ALA A 140 2.38 -9.36 3.34
CA ALA A 140 1.21 -9.89 4.04
C ALA A 140 0.74 -11.21 3.42
N ASP A 141 0.56 -11.24 2.10
CA ASP A 141 0.18 -12.45 1.36
C ASP A 141 1.21 -13.57 1.54
N ALA A 142 2.50 -13.25 1.60
CA ALA A 142 3.55 -14.25 1.83
C ALA A 142 3.43 -14.95 3.20
N GLU A 143 3.00 -14.23 4.25
CA GLU A 143 2.77 -14.83 5.57
C GLU A 143 1.50 -15.68 5.61
N ASP A 144 0.41 -15.21 5.00
CA ASP A 144 -0.84 -15.98 4.90
C ASP A 144 -0.63 -17.26 4.07
N ASN A 145 0.07 -17.17 2.93
CA ASN A 145 0.46 -18.32 2.12
C ASN A 145 1.39 -19.29 2.87
N LYS A 146 2.22 -18.78 3.80
CA LYS A 146 3.06 -19.63 4.65
C LYS A 146 2.22 -20.40 5.67
N MET A 147 1.20 -19.77 6.24
CA MET A 147 0.25 -20.43 7.15
C MET A 147 -0.61 -21.48 6.43
N GLU A 148 -1.09 -21.19 5.22
CA GLU A 148 -1.78 -22.17 4.38
C GLU A 148 -0.86 -23.34 3.98
N GLY A 149 0.37 -23.02 3.58
CA GLY A 149 1.39 -24.02 3.26
C GLY A 149 1.72 -24.93 4.45
N LEU A 150 1.77 -24.39 5.67
CA LEU A 150 1.97 -25.16 6.89
C LEU A 150 0.80 -26.10 7.18
N ALA A 151 -0.43 -25.60 7.04
CA ALA A 151 -1.63 -26.40 7.18
C ALA A 151 -1.66 -27.52 6.14
N LEU A 152 -1.26 -27.24 4.90
CA LEU A 152 -1.16 -28.21 3.82
C LEU A 152 -0.11 -29.29 4.12
N ALA A 153 1.10 -28.91 4.51
CA ALA A 153 2.16 -29.86 4.89
C ALA A 153 1.68 -30.81 6.01
N LYS A 154 1.02 -30.25 7.02
CA LYS A 154 0.43 -31.05 8.11
C LYS A 154 -0.68 -31.98 7.62
N ALA A 155 -1.56 -31.53 6.72
CA ALA A 155 -2.61 -32.36 6.12
C ALA A 155 -2.03 -33.52 5.29
N HIS A 156 -0.84 -33.34 4.73
CA HIS A 156 -0.07 -34.38 4.05
C HIS A 156 0.73 -35.28 5.00
N GLY A 157 0.67 -35.05 6.32
CA GLY A 157 1.38 -35.85 7.32
C GLY A 157 2.88 -35.56 7.39
N LEU A 158 3.32 -34.38 6.95
CA LEU A 158 4.71 -33.94 7.00
C LEU A 158 5.06 -33.35 8.37
N SER A 159 6.26 -33.68 8.84
CA SER A 159 6.91 -33.15 10.03
C SER A 159 8.39 -32.92 9.75
N TRP A 160 9.08 -32.11 10.53
CA TRP A 160 10.54 -31.92 10.40
C TRP A 160 11.21 -32.08 11.75
N TYR A 161 12.42 -32.63 11.73
CA TYR A 161 13.19 -32.92 12.93
C TYR A 161 14.67 -32.64 12.70
N ARG A 162 15.36 -32.31 13.78
CA ARG A 162 16.82 -32.30 13.80
C ARG A 162 17.34 -33.74 13.84
N VAL A 163 18.33 -34.05 13.03
CA VAL A 163 18.86 -35.43 12.87
C VAL A 163 19.33 -35.99 14.22
N GLY A 164 20.11 -35.24 14.98
CA GLY A 164 20.66 -35.68 16.26
C GLY A 164 19.63 -35.91 17.38
N ASP A 165 18.40 -35.42 17.21
CA ASP A 165 17.32 -35.65 18.18
C ASP A 165 16.58 -36.97 17.92
N VAL A 166 16.68 -37.51 16.70
CA VAL A 166 15.95 -38.71 16.27
C VAL A 166 16.90 -39.89 16.08
N TYR A 167 18.10 -39.67 15.55
CA TYR A 167 19.01 -40.74 15.15
C TYR A 167 20.40 -40.57 15.77
N THR A 168 20.94 -41.69 16.25
CA THR A 168 22.35 -41.81 16.65
C THR A 168 23.15 -42.70 15.70
N LEU A 169 22.47 -43.58 14.95
CA LEU A 169 23.05 -44.52 13.98
C LEU A 169 22.31 -44.40 12.64
N ASP A 170 22.99 -44.70 11.55
CA ASP A 170 22.41 -44.83 10.21
C ASP A 170 21.75 -46.21 9.99
N LYS A 171 21.17 -46.42 8.81
CA LYS A 171 20.51 -47.68 8.42
C LYS A 171 21.46 -48.89 8.42
N ALA A 172 22.77 -48.67 8.31
CA ALA A 172 23.79 -49.72 8.37
C ALA A 172 24.33 -49.94 9.80
N GLY A 173 23.79 -49.24 10.80
CA GLY A 173 24.23 -49.30 12.20
C GLY A 173 25.50 -48.52 12.49
N LYS A 174 25.95 -47.65 11.57
CA LYS A 174 27.14 -46.81 11.77
C LYS A 174 26.75 -45.47 12.40
N PRO A 175 27.58 -44.88 13.28
CA PRO A 175 27.31 -43.55 13.84
C PRO A 175 27.10 -42.49 12.76
N ILE A 176 26.08 -41.65 12.96
CA ILE A 176 25.81 -40.49 12.10
C ILE A 176 27.00 -39.52 12.18
N PRO A 177 27.53 -39.01 11.04
CA PRO A 177 28.62 -38.03 11.07
C PRO A 177 28.25 -36.79 11.87
N ALA A 178 29.20 -36.26 12.65
CA ALA A 178 28.95 -35.13 13.55
C ALA A 178 28.37 -33.88 12.85
N HIS A 179 28.80 -33.62 11.61
CA HIS A 179 28.32 -32.49 10.78
C HIS A 179 26.91 -32.68 10.20
N ASN A 180 26.29 -33.84 10.42
CA ASN A 180 24.92 -34.11 10.05
C ASN A 180 23.97 -34.07 11.25
N LEU A 181 24.48 -34.09 12.49
CA LEU A 181 23.65 -34.12 13.70
C LEU A 181 22.89 -32.81 13.93
N ASP A 182 23.44 -31.69 13.47
CA ASP A 182 22.85 -30.34 13.54
C ASP A 182 21.90 -30.04 12.37
N LYS A 183 21.85 -30.90 11.36
CA LYS A 183 20.97 -30.75 10.20
C LYS A 183 19.52 -31.10 10.53
N TRP A 184 18.63 -30.60 9.69
CA TRP A 184 17.21 -30.86 9.74
C TRP A 184 16.76 -31.68 8.53
N PHE A 185 15.77 -32.53 8.74
CA PHE A 185 15.18 -33.37 7.69
C PHE A 185 13.66 -33.38 7.82
N ILE A 186 12.99 -33.68 6.72
CA ILE A 186 11.54 -33.82 6.66
C ILE A 186 11.19 -35.31 6.76
N SER A 187 10.15 -35.62 7.53
CA SER A 187 9.58 -36.93 7.72
C SER A 187 8.10 -36.91 7.31
N ALA A 188 7.62 -38.04 6.82
CA ALA A 188 6.23 -38.24 6.45
C ALA A 188 5.66 -39.38 7.28
N GLN A 189 4.39 -39.26 7.65
CA GLN A 189 3.65 -40.34 8.27
C GLN A 189 3.55 -41.54 7.31
N ASP A 190 3.81 -42.74 7.85
CA ASP A 190 3.75 -43.99 7.07
C ASP A 190 2.36 -44.20 6.45
N GLY A 191 2.33 -44.72 5.22
CA GLY A 191 1.11 -44.92 4.44
C GLY A 191 0.48 -43.66 3.84
N THR A 192 1.12 -42.48 3.96
CA THR A 192 0.68 -41.27 3.25
C THR A 192 1.35 -41.14 1.89
N PRO A 193 0.73 -40.47 0.89
CA PRO A 193 1.38 -40.19 -0.40
C PRO A 193 2.68 -39.38 -0.26
N ALA A 194 2.84 -38.66 0.85
CA ALA A 194 4.05 -37.89 1.14
C ALA A 194 5.25 -38.78 1.52
N ALA A 195 5.03 -40.05 1.85
CA ALA A 195 6.12 -40.99 2.09
C ALA A 195 6.87 -41.34 0.79
N ASP A 196 6.22 -41.19 -0.37
CA ASP A 196 6.79 -41.50 -1.68
C ASP A 196 7.71 -40.35 -2.16
N GLY A 197 9.03 -40.54 -2.00
CA GLY A 197 10.05 -39.60 -2.49
C GLY A 197 10.59 -38.63 -1.44
N ILE A 198 10.11 -38.67 -0.19
CA ILE A 198 10.65 -37.84 0.89
C ILE A 198 12.13 -38.15 1.20
N ALA A 199 12.57 -39.38 0.94
CA ALA A 199 13.96 -39.80 1.14
C ALA A 199 14.95 -39.10 0.20
N ASP A 200 14.46 -38.50 -0.89
CA ASP A 200 15.27 -37.77 -1.86
C ASP A 200 15.40 -36.27 -1.52
N LEU A 201 14.67 -35.78 -0.51
CA LEU A 201 14.75 -34.39 -0.08
C LEU A 201 16.08 -34.11 0.63
N PRO A 202 16.72 -32.96 0.37
CA PRO A 202 17.97 -32.61 1.01
C PRO A 202 17.78 -32.29 2.49
N PHE A 203 18.87 -32.43 3.25
CA PHE A 203 18.94 -31.87 4.59
C PHE A 203 18.98 -30.34 4.56
N SER A 204 18.40 -29.73 5.58
CA SER A 204 18.36 -28.27 5.80
C SER A 204 19.30 -27.85 6.92
N ASN A 205 19.77 -26.61 6.89
CA ASN A 205 20.69 -26.07 7.89
C ASN A 205 19.97 -25.45 9.10
N SER A 206 18.68 -25.18 8.97
CA SER A 206 17.85 -24.60 10.04
C SER A 206 16.45 -25.23 10.05
N GLU A 207 15.74 -25.02 11.15
CA GLU A 207 14.33 -25.41 11.27
C GLU A 207 13.45 -24.68 10.24
N ASP A 208 13.69 -23.39 10.03
CA ASP A 208 12.93 -22.58 9.08
C ASP A 208 13.12 -23.07 7.64
N GLU A 209 14.34 -23.43 7.24
CA GLU A 209 14.62 -24.04 5.92
C GLU A 209 13.90 -25.38 5.77
N ALA A 210 13.92 -26.23 6.79
CA ALA A 210 13.24 -27.54 6.75
C ALA A 210 11.72 -27.40 6.65
N ARG A 211 11.17 -26.42 7.38
CA ARG A 211 9.75 -26.06 7.32
C ARG A 211 9.38 -25.57 5.93
N ASP A 212 10.15 -24.65 5.36
CA ASP A 212 9.86 -24.08 4.04
C ASP A 212 9.99 -25.16 2.93
N LEU A 213 10.96 -26.07 3.05
CA LEU A 213 11.09 -27.22 2.16
C LEU A 213 9.90 -28.20 2.28
N ALA A 214 9.37 -28.41 3.49
CA ALA A 214 8.18 -29.23 3.70
C ALA A 214 6.93 -28.62 3.04
N ILE A 215 6.77 -27.30 3.13
CA ILE A 215 5.70 -26.56 2.45
C ILE A 215 5.81 -26.72 0.93
N GLN A 216 7.00 -26.51 0.37
CA GLN A 216 7.24 -26.67 -1.07
C GLN A 216 6.89 -28.09 -1.53
N TYR A 217 7.33 -29.11 -0.80
CA TYR A 217 7.02 -30.50 -1.11
C TYR A 217 5.52 -30.80 -0.99
N ALA A 218 4.80 -30.20 -0.03
CA ALA A 218 3.35 -30.36 0.06
C ALA A 218 2.62 -29.82 -1.19
N TYR A 219 3.06 -28.67 -1.74
CA TYR A 219 2.49 -28.13 -2.97
C TYR A 219 2.78 -28.99 -4.21
N THR A 220 3.93 -29.67 -4.28
CA THR A 220 4.20 -30.60 -5.39
C THR A 220 3.29 -31.82 -5.33
N LEU A 221 3.01 -32.35 -4.13
CA LEU A 221 2.05 -33.44 -3.92
C LEU A 221 0.61 -33.02 -4.28
N GLN A 222 0.23 -31.77 -3.99
CA GLN A 222 -1.08 -31.25 -4.37
C GLN A 222 -1.21 -31.10 -5.89
N SER A 223 -0.17 -30.60 -6.56
CA SER A 223 -0.16 -30.36 -8.01
C SER A 223 -0.18 -31.66 -8.82
N THR A 224 0.49 -32.72 -8.34
CA THR A 224 0.50 -34.04 -9.02
C THR A 224 -0.85 -34.77 -8.97
N LYS A 225 -1.69 -34.49 -7.96
CA LYS A 225 -3.07 -35.00 -7.88
C LYS A 225 -4.00 -34.37 -8.93
N VAL A 226 -3.74 -33.15 -9.38
CA VAL A 226 -4.61 -32.45 -10.34
C VAL A 226 -4.40 -32.97 -11.77
N THR A 227 -3.20 -33.41 -12.12
CA THR A 227 -2.85 -33.86 -13.48
C THR A 227 -3.16 -35.34 -13.74
N SER A 228 -3.61 -36.08 -12.72
CA SER A 228 -3.89 -37.53 -12.79
C SER A 228 -5.39 -37.86 -12.75
N ALA A 229 -6.26 -36.86 -12.84
CA ALA A 229 -7.72 -36.99 -13.00
C ALA A 229 -8.14 -36.72 -14.46
#